data_AF-A0A7V5L3W3-F1
#
_entry.id   AF-A0A7V5L3W3-F1
#
_cell.length_a   1.000
_cell.length_b   1.000
_cell.length_c   1.000
_cell.angle_alpha   90.00
_cell.angle_beta   90.00
_cell.angle_gamma   90.00
#
_symmetry.space_group_name_H-M   'P 1'
#
loop_
_entity.id
_entity.type
_entity.pdbx_description
1 polymer ?
#
loop_
_entity_poly.entity_id
_entity_poly.type
_entity_poly.pdbx_seq_one_letter_code
_entity_poly.pdbx_strand_id
1 'polypeptide(L)'
;MQVLKFLLGIVLVQLVTAVLIYISPINLDDSASLLRLILPLFFVALMVSFWFSSLSSHFKKDSEHKMKNAFAKEREALKVKAERAKTRVVKEAQKEISKEAKITHAKANFKVGAAFAGVLGVGALFIFAQLVTAGLLTMTAAGGVIGGYYWRGKRIEKDKVPQLEVIDTKVIEK
;
A
#
# COMPACT_ATOMS: atom_id res chain seq x y z
N MET A 1 38.48 0.64 40.09
CA MET A 1 39.63 -0.22 39.74
C MET A 1 39.49 -1.57 40.41
N GLN A 2 39.32 -2.64 39.63
CA GLN A 2 39.01 -3.99 40.11
C GLN A 2 40.16 -4.60 40.92
N VAL A 3 41.40 -4.35 40.48
CA VAL A 3 42.63 -4.75 41.16
C VAL A 3 42.68 -4.22 42.60
N LEU A 4 42.11 -3.05 42.87
CA LEU A 4 42.11 -2.44 44.20
C LEU A 4 41.29 -3.25 45.22
N LYS A 5 40.18 -3.86 44.80
CA LYS A 5 39.34 -4.69 45.69
C LYS A 5 40.04 -6.00 46.06
N PHE A 6 40.73 -6.63 45.10
CA PHE A 6 41.54 -7.82 45.35
C PHE A 6 42.74 -7.50 46.22
N LEU A 7 43.43 -6.39 45.96
CA LEU A 7 44.56 -5.92 46.75
C LEU A 7 44.14 -5.69 48.21
N LEU A 8 43.02 -4.99 48.45
CA LEU A 8 42.50 -4.75 49.81
C LEU A 8 42.15 -6.07 50.52
N GLY A 9 41.56 -7.03 49.81
CA GLY A 9 41.31 -8.39 50.33
C GLY A 9 42.60 -9.11 50.73
N ILE A 10 43.64 -9.09 49.88
CA ILE A 10 44.94 -9.71 50.17
C ILE A 10 45.60 -9.05 51.39
N VAL A 11 45.59 -7.72 51.47
CA VAL A 11 46.14 -6.97 52.61
C VAL A 11 45.42 -7.33 53.91
N LEU A 12 44.09 -7.45 53.88
CA LEU A 12 43.30 -7.85 55.03
C LEU A 12 43.67 -9.26 55.52
N VAL A 13 43.87 -10.21 54.61
CA VAL A 13 44.28 -11.59 54.93
C VAL A 13 45.68 -11.63 55.53
N GLN A 14 46.60 -10.83 55.00
CA GLN A 14 47.95 -10.71 55.56
C GLN A 14 47.93 -10.11 56.97
N LEU A 15 47.09 -9.09 57.21
CA LEU A 15 46.92 -8.52 58.55
C LEU A 15 46.35 -9.54 59.54
N VAL A 16 45.30 -10.26 59.16
CA VAL A 16 44.72 -11.32 60.01
C VAL A 16 45.75 -12.42 60.31
N THR A 17 46.53 -12.82 59.30
CA THR A 17 47.60 -13.82 59.46
C THR A 17 48.70 -13.32 60.40
N ALA A 18 49.15 -12.07 60.24
CA ALA A 18 50.16 -11.47 61.09
C ALA A 18 49.69 -11.35 62.55
N VAL A 19 48.45 -10.93 62.77
CA VAL A 19 47.84 -10.84 64.11
C VAL A 19 47.72 -12.22 64.76
N LEU A 20 47.31 -13.24 63.99
CA LEU A 20 47.16 -14.60 64.48
C LEU A 20 48.51 -15.21 64.91
N ILE A 21 49.57 -14.96 64.12
CA ILE A 21 50.93 -15.39 64.46
C ILE A 21 51.44 -14.63 65.69
N TYR A 22 51.17 -13.33 65.80
CA TYR A 22 51.63 -12.50 66.92
C TYR A 22 51.00 -12.90 68.26
N ILE A 23 49.70 -13.24 68.26
CA ILE A 23 48.96 -13.57 69.49
C ILE A 23 49.15 -15.05 69.89
N SER A 24 49.56 -15.92 68.97
CA SER A 24 49.75 -17.34 69.25
C SER A 24 51.18 -17.61 69.73
N PRO A 25 51.40 -18.10 70.96
CA PRO A 25 52.70 -18.62 71.37
C PRO A 25 52.97 -19.93 70.61
N ILE A 26 53.83 -19.87 69.59
CA ILE A 26 54.09 -20.99 68.68
C ILE A 26 55.40 -21.68 69.09
N ASN A 27 55.34 -22.98 69.37
CA ASN A 27 56.51 -23.83 69.54
C ASN A 27 56.53 -24.83 68.38
N LEU A 28 57.41 -24.61 67.40
CA LEU A 28 57.42 -25.38 66.15
C LEU A 28 57.70 -26.89 66.34
N ASP A 29 58.23 -27.28 67.50
CA ASP A 29 58.48 -28.68 67.88
C ASP A 29 57.22 -29.38 68.45
N ASP A 30 56.20 -28.61 68.85
CA ASP A 30 54.96 -29.14 69.40
C ASP A 30 53.85 -29.23 68.33
N SER A 31 53.48 -30.46 68.01
CA SER A 31 52.41 -30.80 67.05
C SER A 31 51.05 -30.22 67.42
N ALA A 32 50.75 -30.03 68.72
CA ALA A 32 49.50 -29.43 69.16
C ALA A 32 49.45 -27.92 68.87
N SER A 33 50.59 -27.23 69.00
CA SER A 33 50.70 -25.80 68.73
C SER A 33 50.56 -25.48 67.23
N LEU A 34 51.09 -26.34 66.36
CA LEU A 34 50.92 -26.26 64.90
C LEU A 34 49.47 -26.47 64.49
N LEU A 35 48.78 -27.44 65.08
CA LEU A 35 47.37 -27.71 64.79
C LEU A 35 46.48 -26.50 65.15
N ARG A 36 46.76 -25.85 66.28
CA ARG A 36 46.04 -24.65 66.74
C ARG A 36 46.20 -23.45 65.81
N LEU A 37 47.29 -23.38 65.04
CA LEU A 37 47.54 -22.34 64.04
C LEU A 37 46.92 -22.69 62.69
N ILE A 38 47.14 -23.93 62.21
CA ILE A 38 46.70 -24.36 60.88
C ILE A 38 45.17 -24.37 60.77
N LEU A 39 44.46 -24.80 61.82
CA LEU A 39 43.00 -24.92 61.80
C LEU A 39 42.28 -23.58 61.52
N PRO A 40 42.55 -22.48 62.25
CA PRO A 40 41.95 -21.17 61.96
C PRO A 40 42.44 -20.58 60.63
N LEU A 41 43.71 -20.77 60.27
CA LEU A 41 44.25 -20.32 58.97
C LEU A 41 43.55 -21.00 57.78
N PHE A 42 43.28 -22.29 57.91
CA PHE A 42 42.52 -23.05 56.92
C PHE A 42 41.11 -22.48 56.76
N PHE A 43 40.43 -22.18 57.87
CA PHE A 43 39.08 -21.61 57.82
C PHE A 43 39.06 -20.20 57.20
N VAL A 44 40.04 -19.37 57.53
CA VAL A 44 40.22 -18.04 56.91
C VAL A 44 40.48 -18.19 55.42
N ALA A 45 41.33 -19.12 55.00
CA ALA A 45 41.61 -19.37 53.59
C ALA A 45 40.34 -19.81 52.82
N LEU A 46 39.49 -20.64 53.41
CA LEU A 46 38.20 -21.03 52.82
C LEU A 46 37.25 -19.84 52.68
N MET A 47 37.09 -19.03 53.74
CA MET A 47 36.27 -17.83 53.70
C MET A 47 36.73 -16.84 52.62
N VAL A 48 38.04 -16.63 52.51
CA VAL A 48 38.65 -15.73 51.52
C VAL A 48 38.51 -16.28 50.10
N SER A 49 38.71 -17.58 49.92
CA SER A 49 38.50 -18.25 48.64
C SER A 49 37.06 -18.07 48.16
N PHE A 50 36.09 -18.24 49.06
CA PHE A 50 34.68 -17.99 48.76
C PHE A 50 34.41 -16.51 48.45
N TRP A 51 34.99 -15.58 49.22
CA TRP A 51 34.88 -14.14 48.98
C TRP A 51 35.42 -13.73 47.60
N PHE A 52 36.61 -14.20 47.23
CA PHE A 52 37.19 -13.91 45.91
C PHE A 52 36.43 -14.58 44.77
N SER A 53 35.94 -15.81 44.97
CA SER A 53 35.09 -16.49 44.00
C SER A 53 33.78 -15.72 43.75
N SER A 54 33.12 -15.28 44.82
CA SER A 54 31.91 -14.45 44.75
C SER A 54 32.19 -13.14 44.00
N LEU A 55 33.27 -12.44 44.36
CA LEU A 55 33.68 -11.20 43.69
C LEU A 55 33.91 -11.43 42.19
N SER A 56 34.54 -12.54 41.79
CA SER A 56 34.78 -12.89 40.39
C SER A 56 33.50 -13.22 39.59
N SER A 57 32.50 -13.85 40.24
CA SER A 57 31.27 -14.32 39.60
C SER A 57 30.38 -13.18 39.12
N HIS A 58 30.35 -12.07 39.85
CA HIS A 58 29.58 -10.88 39.47
C HIS A 58 30.08 -10.24 38.15
N PHE A 59 31.38 -10.36 37.83
CA PHE A 59 31.94 -9.73 36.64
C PHE A 59 31.71 -10.52 35.34
N LYS A 60 31.64 -11.86 35.43
CA LYS A 60 31.31 -12.70 34.28
C LYS A 60 29.87 -12.44 33.81
N LYS A 61 28.95 -12.29 34.77
CA LYS A 61 27.53 -12.05 34.47
C LYS A 61 27.32 -10.69 33.78
N ASP A 62 27.95 -9.62 34.25
CA ASP A 62 27.75 -8.29 33.65
C ASP A 62 28.23 -8.20 32.20
N SER A 63 29.33 -8.87 31.88
CA SER A 63 29.86 -8.90 30.50
C SER A 63 28.97 -9.75 29.59
N GLU A 64 28.49 -10.89 30.09
CA GLU A 64 27.57 -11.75 29.36
C GLU A 64 26.20 -11.08 29.14
N HIS A 65 25.68 -10.37 30.13
CA HIS A 65 24.43 -9.61 30.01
C HIS A 65 24.55 -8.46 29.01
N LYS A 66 25.68 -7.74 28.99
CA LYS A 66 25.93 -6.69 27.98
C LYS A 66 25.98 -7.27 26.57
N MET A 67 26.66 -8.39 26.39
CA MET A 67 26.72 -9.07 25.08
C MET A 67 25.34 -9.58 24.65
N LYS A 68 24.58 -10.22 25.55
CA LYS A 68 23.21 -10.68 25.27
C LYS A 68 22.28 -9.52 24.90
N ASN A 69 22.37 -8.40 25.61
CA ASN A 69 21.58 -7.22 25.31
C ASN A 69 21.97 -6.58 23.97
N ALA A 70 23.26 -6.55 23.63
CA ALA A 70 23.72 -6.08 22.32
C ALA A 70 23.19 -6.98 21.19
N PHE A 71 23.30 -8.30 21.33
CA PHE A 71 22.74 -9.26 20.36
C PHE A 71 21.22 -9.14 20.21
N ALA A 72 20.49 -8.96 21.31
CA ALA A 72 19.04 -8.75 21.26
C ALA A 72 18.68 -7.49 20.46
N LYS A 73 19.39 -6.38 20.73
CA LYS A 73 19.19 -5.09 20.03
C LYS A 73 19.54 -5.18 18.54
N GLU A 74 20.61 -5.87 18.19
CA GLU A 74 21.00 -6.10 16.80
C GLU A 74 19.96 -6.95 16.05
N ARG A 75 19.46 -8.01 16.69
CA ARG A 75 18.42 -8.87 16.12
C ARG A 75 17.11 -8.11 15.86
N GLU A 76 16.69 -7.26 16.79
CA GLU A 76 15.52 -6.40 16.61
C GLU A 76 15.73 -5.40 15.47
N ALA A 77 16.89 -4.75 15.41
CA ALA A 77 17.21 -3.83 14.33
C ALA A 77 17.20 -4.51 12.95
N LEU A 78 17.73 -5.73 12.85
CA LEU A 78 17.67 -6.56 11.64
C LEU A 78 16.23 -6.92 11.25
N LYS A 79 15.41 -7.34 12.22
CA LYS A 79 14.00 -7.68 11.97
C LYS A 79 13.21 -6.48 11.46
N VAL A 80 13.37 -5.32 12.10
CA VAL A 80 12.68 -4.07 11.68
C VAL A 80 13.15 -3.63 10.29
N LYS A 81 14.45 -3.73 9.99
CA LYS A 81 14.96 -3.42 8.63
C LYS A 81 14.38 -4.38 7.58
N ALA A 82 14.30 -5.67 7.87
CA ALA A 82 13.73 -6.67 6.97
C ALA A 82 12.23 -6.45 6.75
N GLU A 83 11.47 -6.14 7.80
CA GLU A 83 10.05 -5.80 7.70
C GLU A 83 9.83 -4.53 6.87
N ARG A 84 10.59 -3.46 7.13
CA ARG A 84 10.53 -2.23 6.32
C ARG A 84 10.87 -2.47 4.86
N ALA A 85 11.87 -3.30 4.57
CA ALA A 85 12.24 -3.67 3.21
C ALA A 85 11.10 -4.43 2.51
N LYS A 86 10.50 -5.43 3.18
CA LYS A 86 9.32 -6.14 2.66
C LYS A 86 8.15 -5.17 2.39
N THR A 87 7.84 -4.28 3.33
CA THR A 87 6.76 -3.30 3.15
C THR A 87 7.02 -2.35 1.97
N ARG A 88 8.27 -1.91 1.76
CA ARG A 88 8.63 -1.07 0.62
C ARG A 88 8.40 -1.80 -0.71
N VAL A 89 8.90 -3.03 -0.83
CA VAL A 89 8.72 -3.85 -2.04
C VAL A 89 7.25 -4.11 -2.32
N VAL A 90 6.46 -4.47 -1.30
CA VAL A 90 5.01 -4.69 -1.47
C VAL A 90 4.30 -3.40 -1.91
N LYS A 91 4.66 -2.26 -1.34
CA LYS A 91 4.06 -0.97 -1.69
C LYS A 91 4.42 -0.54 -3.12
N GLU A 92 5.67 -0.77 -3.54
CA GLU A 92 6.11 -0.51 -4.92
C GLU A 92 5.38 -1.42 -5.91
N ALA A 93 5.30 -2.72 -5.62
CA ALA A 93 4.55 -3.67 -6.43
C ALA A 93 3.06 -3.30 -6.54
N GLN A 94 2.41 -2.93 -5.43
CA GLN A 94 1.02 -2.45 -5.46
C GLN A 94 0.86 -1.18 -6.29
N LYS A 95 1.82 -0.25 -6.21
CA LYS A 95 1.79 0.99 -7.01
C LYS A 95 1.91 0.66 -8.49
N GLU A 96 2.81 -0.23 -8.88
CA GLU A 96 2.96 -0.69 -10.26
C GLU A 96 1.70 -1.40 -10.77
N ILE A 97 1.17 -2.37 -10.02
CA ILE A 97 -0.08 -3.07 -10.34
C ILE A 97 -1.22 -2.06 -10.49
N SER A 98 -1.34 -1.07 -9.60
CA SER A 98 -2.39 -0.06 -9.69
C SER A 98 -2.24 0.84 -10.93
N LYS A 99 -1.00 1.15 -11.32
CA LYS A 99 -0.70 1.96 -12.50
C LYS A 99 -1.01 1.18 -13.77
N GLU A 100 -0.63 -0.08 -13.82
CA GLU A 100 -0.89 -0.98 -14.93
C GLU A 100 -2.39 -1.31 -15.05
N ALA A 101 -3.08 -1.52 -13.93
CA ALA A 101 -4.53 -1.66 -13.89
C ALA A 101 -5.22 -0.39 -14.40
N LYS A 102 -4.79 0.81 -13.98
CA LYS A 102 -5.34 2.08 -14.51
C LYS A 102 -5.14 2.22 -16.01
N ILE A 103 -3.95 1.90 -16.53
CA ILE A 103 -3.67 1.96 -17.97
C ILE A 103 -4.52 0.94 -18.73
N THR A 104 -4.66 -0.27 -18.20
CA THR A 104 -5.46 -1.36 -18.79
C THR A 104 -6.95 -1.01 -18.81
N HIS A 105 -7.48 -0.52 -17.69
CA HIS A 105 -8.87 -0.03 -17.59
C HIS A 105 -9.13 1.16 -18.52
N ALA A 106 -8.19 2.09 -18.65
CA ALA A 106 -8.31 3.22 -19.58
C ALA A 106 -8.38 2.75 -21.04
N LYS A 107 -7.52 1.80 -21.46
CA LYS A 107 -7.56 1.21 -22.81
C LYS A 107 -8.88 0.47 -23.06
N ALA A 108 -9.39 -0.28 -22.07
CA ALA A 108 -10.66 -0.99 -22.19
C ALA A 108 -11.86 -0.02 -22.31
N ASN A 109 -11.92 1.00 -21.45
CA ASN A 109 -12.98 2.01 -21.48
C ASN A 109 -12.95 2.83 -22.78
N PHE A 110 -11.76 3.12 -23.32
CA PHE A 110 -11.62 3.79 -24.61
C PHE A 110 -12.18 2.95 -25.77
N LYS A 111 -11.93 1.62 -25.78
CA LYS A 111 -12.48 0.73 -26.82
C LYS A 111 -14.01 0.67 -26.79
N VAL A 112 -14.60 0.60 -25.60
CA VAL A 112 -16.06 0.60 -25.42
C VAL A 112 -16.65 1.96 -25.81
N GLY A 113 -16.04 3.07 -25.37
CA GLY A 113 -16.47 4.42 -25.71
C GLY A 113 -16.39 4.71 -27.22
N ALA A 114 -15.32 4.27 -27.88
CA ALA A 114 -15.17 4.40 -29.33
C ALA A 114 -16.22 3.59 -30.10
N ALA A 115 -16.54 2.36 -29.65
CA ALA A 115 -17.60 1.55 -30.25
C ALA A 115 -18.97 2.23 -30.09
N PHE A 116 -19.30 2.74 -28.90
CA PHE A 116 -20.54 3.48 -28.66
C PHE A 116 -20.64 4.76 -29.52
N ALA A 117 -19.56 5.54 -29.57
CA ALA A 117 -19.51 6.74 -30.41
C ALA A 117 -19.67 6.40 -31.90
N GLY A 118 -19.07 5.30 -32.36
CA GLY A 118 -19.24 4.79 -33.73
C GLY A 118 -20.70 4.44 -34.05
N VAL A 119 -21.37 3.68 -33.17
CA VAL A 119 -22.79 3.32 -33.35
C VAL A 119 -23.69 4.55 -33.35
N LEU A 120 -23.47 5.49 -32.42
CA LEU A 120 -24.22 6.74 -32.37
C LEU A 120 -23.99 7.61 -33.61
N GLY A 121 -22.76 7.66 -34.13
CA GLY A 121 -22.44 8.35 -35.38
C GLY A 121 -23.16 7.77 -36.60
N VAL A 122 -23.20 6.43 -36.72
CA VAL A 122 -23.97 5.75 -37.78
C VAL A 122 -25.47 6.06 -37.64
N GLY A 123 -26.01 6.03 -36.42
CA GLY A 123 -27.41 6.38 -36.16
C GLY A 123 -27.74 7.82 -36.55
N ALA A 124 -26.88 8.77 -36.21
CA ALA A 124 -27.04 10.18 -36.58
C ALA A 124 -27.03 10.39 -38.11
N LEU A 125 -26.15 9.68 -38.83
CA LEU A 125 -26.15 9.69 -40.30
C LEU A 125 -27.45 9.14 -40.88
N PHE A 126 -28.01 8.09 -40.27
CA PHE A 126 -29.29 7.51 -40.68
C PHE A 126 -30.45 8.49 -40.48
N ILE A 127 -30.50 9.17 -39.33
CA ILE A 127 -31.50 10.20 -39.05
C ILE A 127 -31.39 11.35 -40.06
N PHE A 128 -30.15 11.78 -40.37
CA PHE A 128 -29.92 12.81 -41.38
C PHE A 128 -30.45 12.38 -42.75
N ALA A 129 -30.14 11.15 -43.19
CA ALA A 129 -30.64 10.62 -44.45
C ALA A 129 -32.19 10.59 -44.48
N GLN A 130 -32.83 10.16 -43.40
CA GLN A 130 -34.29 10.14 -43.28
C GLN A 130 -34.91 11.54 -43.33
N LEU A 131 -34.29 12.54 -42.69
CA LEU A 131 -34.74 13.92 -42.78
C LEU A 131 -34.63 14.48 -44.20
N VAL A 132 -33.54 14.16 -44.91
CA VAL A 132 -33.38 14.52 -46.32
C VAL A 132 -34.47 13.86 -47.18
N THR A 133 -34.71 12.56 -47.01
CA THR A 133 -35.77 11.85 -47.75
C THR A 133 -37.15 12.42 -47.45
N ALA A 134 -37.47 12.66 -46.18
CA ALA A 134 -38.74 13.24 -45.77
C ALA A 134 -38.92 14.66 -46.34
N GLY A 135 -37.87 15.48 -46.32
CA GLY A 135 -37.88 16.82 -46.92
C GLY A 135 -38.14 16.77 -48.44
N LEU A 136 -37.46 15.87 -49.14
CA LEU A 136 -37.62 15.70 -50.58
C LEU A 136 -39.03 15.22 -50.96
N LEU A 137 -39.58 14.25 -50.22
CA LEU A 137 -40.95 13.78 -50.38
C LEU A 137 -41.96 14.90 -50.13
N THR A 138 -41.75 15.70 -49.08
CA THR A 138 -42.64 16.82 -48.75
C THR A 138 -42.63 17.88 -49.86
N MET A 139 -41.45 18.26 -50.36
CA MET A 139 -41.34 19.21 -51.48
C MET A 139 -41.95 18.66 -52.77
N THR A 140 -41.75 17.38 -53.07
CA THR A 140 -42.30 16.74 -54.28
C THR A 140 -43.82 16.63 -54.19
N ALA A 141 -44.35 16.26 -53.03
CA ALA A 141 -45.79 16.20 -52.79
C ALA A 141 -46.42 17.61 -52.89
N ALA A 142 -45.85 18.59 -52.21
CA ALA A 142 -46.33 19.98 -52.27
C ALA A 142 -46.22 20.56 -53.69
N GLY A 143 -45.08 20.36 -54.35
CA GLY A 143 -44.85 20.80 -55.74
C GLY A 143 -45.76 20.10 -56.75
N GLY A 144 -46.05 18.81 -56.55
CA GLY A 144 -46.99 18.04 -57.37
C GLY A 144 -48.43 18.53 -57.22
N VAL A 145 -48.86 18.86 -56.00
CA VAL A 145 -50.17 19.48 -55.75
C VAL A 145 -50.27 20.83 -56.46
N ILE A 146 -49.31 21.73 -56.23
CA ILE A 146 -49.30 23.07 -56.83
C ILE A 146 -49.23 22.99 -58.38
N GLY A 147 -48.31 22.18 -58.91
CA GLY A 147 -48.15 21.99 -60.36
C GLY A 147 -49.36 21.36 -61.03
N GLY A 148 -50.02 20.42 -60.36
CA GLY A 148 -51.25 19.78 -60.85
C GLY A 148 -52.42 20.77 -60.98
N TYR A 149 -52.63 21.62 -59.97
CA TYR A 149 -53.64 22.68 -60.05
C TYR A 149 -53.32 23.71 -61.14
N TYR A 150 -52.05 24.09 -61.30
CA TYR A 150 -51.62 24.99 -62.38
C TYR A 150 -51.88 24.39 -63.78
N TRP A 151 -51.52 23.12 -64.00
CA TRP A 151 -51.74 22.44 -65.28
C TRP A 151 -53.23 22.25 -65.59
N ARG A 152 -54.05 21.96 -64.57
CA ARG A 152 -55.51 21.81 -64.72
C ARG A 152 -56.17 23.15 -65.05
N GLY A 153 -55.74 24.24 -64.43
CA GLY A 153 -56.18 25.60 -64.78
C GLY A 153 -55.92 25.92 -66.24
N LYS A 154 -54.72 25.62 -66.74
CA LYS A 154 -54.34 25.85 -68.14
C LYS A 154 -55.10 25.00 -69.16
N ARG A 155 -55.55 23.79 -68.77
CA ARG A 155 -56.45 22.97 -69.61
C ARG A 155 -57.87 23.53 -69.65
N ILE A 156 -58.42 23.93 -68.51
CA ILE A 156 -59.78 24.52 -68.45
C ILE A 156 -59.84 25.86 -69.20
N GLU A 157 -58.72 26.59 -69.24
CA GLU A 157 -58.59 27.82 -70.03
C GLU A 157 -58.46 27.55 -71.54
N LYS A 158 -57.84 26.44 -71.95
CA LYS A 158 -57.79 25.99 -73.35
C LYS A 158 -59.08 25.31 -73.84
N ASP A 159 -59.90 24.77 -72.94
CA ASP A 159 -61.18 24.11 -73.25
C ASP A 159 -62.37 25.09 -73.28
N LYS A 160 -62.12 26.39 -73.19
CA LYS A 160 -63.14 27.41 -73.49
C LYS A 160 -63.05 27.82 -74.95
N VAL A 161 -64.07 27.40 -75.72
CA VAL A 161 -64.86 28.12 -76.76
C VAL A 161 -65.35 27.09 -77.82
N PRO A 162 -66.62 27.12 -78.32
CA PRO A 162 -67.60 28.20 -78.30
C PRO A 162 -68.95 27.88 -77.62
N GLN A 163 -69.64 28.96 -77.24
CA GLN A 163 -71.03 28.98 -76.82
C GLN A 163 -71.91 28.48 -77.97
N LEU A 164 -72.66 27.40 -77.73
CA LEU A 164 -73.74 26.97 -78.61
C LEU A 164 -74.98 27.82 -78.32
N GLU A 165 -75.41 28.47 -79.39
CA GLU A 165 -76.68 29.13 -79.66
C GLU A 165 -77.87 28.52 -78.90
N VAL A 166 -78.44 29.27 -77.95
CA VAL A 166 -79.71 28.95 -77.32
C VAL A 166 -80.81 29.45 -78.25
N ILE A 167 -81.40 28.53 -79.01
CA ILE A 167 -82.62 28.76 -79.79
C ILE A 167 -83.78 28.92 -78.79
N ASP A 168 -84.34 30.13 -78.74
CA ASP A 168 -85.49 30.50 -77.92
C ASP A 168 -86.78 30.07 -78.63
N THR A 169 -87.31 28.88 -78.32
CA THR A 169 -88.65 28.46 -78.75
C THR A 169 -89.70 28.94 -77.74
N LYS A 170 -90.16 30.18 -77.91
CA LYS A 170 -91.48 30.60 -77.41
C LYS A 170 -92.57 30.17 -78.39
N VAL A 171 -93.24 29.08 -78.05
CA VAL A 171 -94.54 28.69 -78.62
C VAL A 171 -95.47 28.37 -77.45
N ILE A 172 -96.77 28.66 -77.66
CA ILE A 172 -97.96 28.41 -76.83
C ILE A 172 -98.39 29.68 -76.05
N GLU A 173 -99.56 30.29 -76.25
CA GLU A 173 -100.76 30.00 -77.06
C GLU A 173 -101.66 31.25 -77.11
N LYS A 174 -102.61 31.23 -78.06
CA LYS A 174 -103.97 31.84 -78.06
C LYS A 174 -104.30 33.02 -77.15
#